data_AF-A0A8J1U1P1-F1
#
_entry.id   AF-A0A8J1U1P1-F1
#
_cell.length_a   1.000
_cell.length_b   1.000
_cell.length_c   1.000
_cell.angle_alpha   90.00
_cell.angle_beta   90.00
_cell.angle_gamma   90.00
#
_symmetry.space_group_name_H-M   'P 1'
#
loop_
_entity.id
_entity.type
_entity.pdbx_description
1 polymer ?
#
loop_
_entity_poly.entity_id
_entity_poly.type
_entity_poly.pdbx_seq_one_letter_code
_entity_poly.pdbx_strand_id
1 'polypeptide(L)'
;EKYIRSVLTGIYDSPEKLVDDYEVHNWLQELMSPPEGPGLNGLPEKLTSVDDICAIVTPLVFQASVQHAAVNYSQYDEFAYPPNYPSYLEGLPPRDKRARNEQDLVNALISKTRVLDVAFLADFLSRTGLNPLGYFEVQ
;
A
#
# COMPACT_ATOMS: atom_id res chain seq x y z
N GLU A 1 9.65 -5.21 -11.66
CA GLU A 1 10.72 -6.22 -11.78
C GLU A 1 11.62 -5.93 -12.98
N LYS A 2 11.24 -6.25 -14.24
CA LYS A 2 12.10 -6.06 -15.43
C LYS A 2 12.80 -4.70 -15.54
N TYR A 3 12.08 -3.59 -15.31
CA TYR A 3 12.67 -2.25 -15.30
C TYR A 3 13.76 -2.10 -14.23
N ILE A 4 13.44 -2.45 -12.99
CA ILE A 4 14.35 -2.39 -11.84
C ILE A 4 15.59 -3.25 -12.10
N ARG A 5 15.41 -4.47 -12.58
CA ARG A 5 16.51 -5.36 -12.96
C ARG A 5 17.41 -4.72 -14.02
N SER A 6 16.82 -4.15 -15.07
CA SER A 6 17.59 -3.52 -16.15
C SER A 6 18.47 -2.38 -15.64
N VAL A 7 17.94 -1.55 -14.72
CA VAL A 7 18.71 -0.48 -14.07
C VAL A 7 19.82 -1.07 -13.19
N LEU A 8 19.49 -2.02 -12.33
CA LEU A 8 20.46 -2.63 -11.40
C LEU A 8 21.58 -3.38 -12.11
N THR A 9 21.27 -4.11 -13.20
CA THR A 9 22.30 -4.77 -14.02
C THR A 9 23.20 -3.77 -14.74
N GLY A 10 22.70 -2.56 -15.05
CA GLY A 10 23.54 -1.49 -15.60
C GLY A 10 24.49 -0.86 -14.58
N ILE A 11 24.17 -0.92 -13.28
CA ILE A 11 24.98 -0.37 -12.19
C ILE A 11 25.95 -1.44 -11.64
N TYR A 12 25.40 -2.60 -11.28
CA TYR A 12 26.11 -3.76 -10.74
C TYR A 12 26.40 -4.77 -11.85
N ASP A 13 27.31 -4.39 -12.75
CA ASP A 13 27.78 -5.23 -13.86
C ASP A 13 28.78 -6.33 -13.44
N SER A 14 29.22 -6.32 -12.17
CA SER A 14 30.03 -7.37 -11.56
C SER A 14 29.59 -7.63 -10.10
N PRO A 15 29.76 -8.85 -9.57
CA PRO A 15 29.43 -9.16 -8.17
C PRO A 15 30.20 -8.31 -7.15
N GLU A 16 31.46 -7.97 -7.44
CA GLU A 16 32.33 -7.21 -6.55
C GLU A 16 31.78 -5.80 -6.31
N LYS A 17 31.24 -5.14 -7.34
CA LYS A 17 30.60 -3.83 -7.19
C LYS A 17 29.46 -3.84 -6.19
N LEU A 18 28.69 -4.92 -6.12
CA LEU A 18 27.60 -5.06 -5.15
C LEU A 18 28.13 -5.38 -3.76
N VAL A 19 29.03 -6.36 -3.65
CA VAL A 19 29.57 -6.81 -2.37
C VAL A 19 30.37 -5.70 -1.66
N ASP A 20 31.05 -4.85 -2.42
CA ASP A 20 31.86 -3.76 -1.90
C ASP A 20 31.05 -2.45 -1.72
N ASP A 21 29.77 -2.41 -2.13
CA ASP A 21 28.89 -1.26 -1.96
C ASP A 21 28.37 -1.20 -0.52
N TYR A 22 29.12 -0.49 0.32
CA TYR A 22 28.75 -0.31 1.72
C TYR A 22 27.43 0.46 1.90
N GLU A 23 27.01 1.28 0.92
CA GLU A 23 25.79 2.10 1.02
C GLU A 23 24.55 1.21 0.89
N VAL A 24 24.50 0.32 -0.11
CA VAL A 24 23.37 -0.61 -0.27
C VAL A 24 23.30 -1.63 0.88
N HIS A 25 24.45 -2.05 1.40
CA HIS A 25 24.50 -2.92 2.58
C HIS A 25 24.05 -2.21 3.86
N ASN A 26 24.42 -0.95 4.06
CA ASN A 26 23.92 -0.15 5.19
C ASN A 26 22.42 0.11 5.08
N TRP A 27 21.92 0.41 3.88
CA TRP A 27 20.49 0.55 3.63
C TRP A 27 19.72 -0.74 3.99
N LEU A 28 20.25 -1.91 3.62
CA LEU A 28 19.67 -3.20 4.03
C LEU A 28 19.61 -3.34 5.56
N GLN A 29 20.67 -2.96 6.26
CA GLN A 29 20.68 -3.00 7.74
C GLN A 29 19.65 -2.04 8.34
N GLU A 30 19.51 -0.84 7.78
CA GLU A 30 18.51 0.14 8.22
C GLU A 30 17.08 -0.40 8.08
N LEU A 31 16.77 -1.09 6.97
CA LEU A 31 15.48 -1.75 6.80
C LEU A 31 15.16 -2.77 7.91
N MET A 32 16.18 -3.41 8.49
CA MET A 32 16.03 -4.43 9.53
C MET A 32 16.10 -3.88 10.97
N SER A 33 16.53 -2.63 11.18
CA SER A 33 16.93 -2.13 12.51
C SER A 33 15.92 -1.14 13.11
N PRO A 34 15.09 -1.51 14.09
CA PRO A 34 14.28 -0.55 14.85
C PRO A 34 15.06 0.06 16.04
N PRO A 35 14.84 1.34 16.40
CA PRO A 35 13.83 2.27 15.86
C PRO A 35 14.27 3.06 14.62
N GLU A 36 15.52 2.91 14.16
CA GLU A 36 16.10 3.70 13.08
C GLU A 36 15.40 3.47 11.74
N GLY A 37 14.86 2.27 11.53
CA GLY A 37 14.09 1.87 10.37
C GLY A 37 12.91 0.93 10.71
N PRO A 38 12.26 0.34 9.68
CA PRO A 38 10.97 -0.33 9.82
C PRO A 38 11.01 -1.69 10.55
N GLY A 39 12.20 -2.24 10.84
CA GLY A 39 12.33 -3.53 11.52
C GLY A 39 11.79 -4.71 10.71
N LEU A 40 12.04 -4.70 9.39
CA LEU A 40 11.60 -5.77 8.49
C LEU A 40 12.30 -7.08 8.81
N ASN A 41 11.51 -8.14 8.89
CA ASN A 41 11.99 -9.50 9.11
C ASN A 41 12.06 -10.27 7.78
N GLY A 42 12.92 -11.29 7.70
CA GLY A 42 13.02 -12.17 6.54
C GLY A 42 13.82 -11.62 5.37
N LEU A 43 14.52 -10.51 5.56
CA LEU A 43 15.51 -10.00 4.60
C LEU A 43 16.84 -10.78 4.73
N PRO A 44 17.63 -10.88 3.65
CA PRO A 44 18.94 -11.51 3.72
C PRO A 44 19.92 -10.69 4.56
N GLU A 45 20.90 -11.35 5.17
CA GLU A 45 21.97 -10.66 5.93
C GLU A 45 22.89 -9.83 5.02
N LYS A 46 23.05 -10.26 3.76
CA LYS A 46 23.87 -9.60 2.73
C LYS A 46 23.23 -9.74 1.35
N LEU A 47 23.48 -8.74 0.51
CA LEU A 47 23.16 -8.73 -0.91
C LEU A 47 24.37 -9.27 -1.68
N THR A 48 24.19 -10.33 -2.45
CA THR A 48 25.28 -10.97 -3.21
C THR A 48 24.99 -11.04 -4.71
N SER A 49 23.75 -10.74 -5.09
CA SER A 49 23.29 -10.75 -6.46
C SER A 49 22.29 -9.62 -6.73
N VAL A 50 22.15 -9.26 -8.02
CA VAL A 50 21.07 -8.36 -8.47
C VAL A 50 19.69 -8.95 -8.15
N ASP A 51 19.55 -10.26 -8.09
CA ASP A 51 18.31 -10.93 -7.70
C ASP A 51 17.91 -10.59 -6.25
N ASP A 52 18.86 -10.54 -5.32
CA ASP A 52 18.61 -10.19 -3.92
C ASP A 52 18.01 -8.78 -3.82
N ILE A 53 18.61 -7.81 -4.53
CA ILE A 53 18.13 -6.43 -4.56
C ILE A 53 16.76 -6.35 -5.24
N CYS A 54 16.58 -7.05 -6.36
CA CYS A 54 15.31 -7.06 -7.10
C CYS A 54 14.16 -7.58 -6.24
N ALA A 55 14.41 -8.60 -5.41
CA ALA A 55 13.43 -9.18 -4.50
C ALA A 55 12.95 -8.21 -3.42
N ILE A 56 13.76 -7.19 -3.08
CA ILE A 56 13.44 -6.17 -2.08
C ILE A 56 12.84 -4.92 -2.74
N VAL A 57 13.51 -4.38 -3.76
CA VAL A 57 13.14 -3.11 -4.40
C VAL A 57 11.86 -3.26 -5.23
N THR A 58 11.63 -4.41 -5.87
CA THR A 58 10.42 -4.61 -6.68
C THR A 58 9.13 -4.49 -5.85
N PRO A 59 8.97 -5.22 -4.72
CA PRO A 59 7.82 -5.03 -3.84
C PRO A 59 7.68 -3.60 -3.32
N LEU A 60 8.77 -2.94 -2.94
CA LEU A 60 8.72 -1.57 -2.42
C LEU A 60 8.17 -0.58 -3.47
N VAL A 61 8.71 -0.60 -4.68
CA VAL A 61 8.23 0.24 -5.79
C VAL A 61 6.78 -0.10 -6.14
N PHE A 62 6.42 -1.39 -6.19
CA PHE A 62 5.06 -1.82 -6.46
C PHE A 62 4.08 -1.37 -5.37
N GLN A 63 4.46 -1.46 -4.10
CA GLN A 63 3.65 -1.05 -2.96
C GLN A 63 3.37 0.44 -2.97
N ALA A 64 4.42 1.25 -3.18
CA ALA A 64 4.34 2.71 -3.21
C ALA A 64 3.57 3.25 -4.45
N SER A 65 3.35 2.44 -5.47
CA SER A 65 2.68 2.85 -6.71
C SER A 65 1.39 2.07 -6.95
N VAL A 66 1.50 0.89 -7.56
CA VAL A 66 0.38 0.09 -8.05
C VAL A 66 -0.51 -0.39 -6.91
N GLN A 67 0.07 -0.93 -5.83
CA GLN A 67 -0.73 -1.42 -4.70
C GLN A 67 -1.47 -0.26 -4.03
N HIS A 68 -0.78 0.85 -3.76
CA HIS A 68 -1.40 2.04 -3.17
C HIS A 68 -2.57 2.52 -4.05
N ALA A 69 -2.34 2.70 -5.35
CA ALA A 69 -3.39 3.10 -6.29
C ALA A 69 -4.58 2.14 -6.28
N ALA A 70 -4.32 0.83 -6.28
CA ALA A 70 -5.35 -0.22 -6.34
C ALA A 70 -6.26 -0.26 -5.11
N VAL A 71 -5.76 0.12 -3.92
CA VAL A 71 -6.56 0.10 -2.68
C VAL A 71 -7.09 1.47 -2.27
N ASN A 72 -6.63 2.53 -2.92
CA ASN A 72 -6.91 3.91 -2.50
C ASN A 72 -7.83 4.66 -3.48
N TYR A 73 -7.62 4.55 -4.79
CA TYR A 73 -8.36 5.39 -5.74
C TYR A 73 -9.80 4.93 -6.02
N SER A 74 -10.15 3.69 -5.65
CA SER A 74 -11.53 3.20 -5.71
C SER A 74 -12.33 3.47 -4.44
N GLN A 75 -11.75 4.19 -3.45
CA GLN A 75 -12.44 4.39 -2.18
C GLN A 75 -13.76 5.13 -2.33
N TYR A 76 -13.81 6.18 -3.15
CA TYR A 76 -15.09 6.89 -3.35
C TYR A 76 -16.15 5.97 -3.97
N ASP A 77 -15.78 5.21 -4.99
CA ASP A 77 -16.69 4.31 -5.69
C ASP A 77 -17.29 3.24 -4.76
N GLU A 78 -16.52 2.75 -3.79
CA GLU A 78 -16.96 1.71 -2.85
C GLU A 78 -17.65 2.25 -1.60
N PHE A 79 -17.10 3.31 -0.99
CA PHE A 79 -17.51 3.82 0.33
C PHE A 79 -18.55 4.97 0.26
N ALA A 80 -18.74 5.64 -0.88
CA ALA A 80 -19.72 6.72 -1.00
C ALA A 80 -21.18 6.23 -0.94
N TYR A 81 -21.41 4.92 -1.12
CA TYR A 81 -22.70 4.27 -0.92
C TYR A 81 -22.62 3.28 0.27
N PRO A 82 -22.90 3.72 1.51
CA PRO A 82 -22.71 2.93 2.73
C PRO A 82 -23.38 1.54 2.74
N PRO A 83 -24.56 1.33 2.12
CA PRO A 83 -25.12 -0.03 2.06
C PRO A 83 -24.26 -1.04 1.30
N ASN A 84 -23.41 -0.60 0.38
CA ASN A 84 -22.46 -1.47 -0.35
C ASN A 84 -21.25 -1.83 0.52
N TYR A 85 -20.61 -0.82 1.13
CA TYR A 85 -19.45 -1.02 2.00
C TYR A 85 -19.52 -0.12 3.24
N PRO A 86 -20.21 -0.55 4.31
CA PRO A 86 -20.34 0.27 5.51
C PRO A 86 -19.02 0.31 6.27
N SER A 87 -18.47 1.51 6.45
CA SER A 87 -17.26 1.72 7.26
C SER A 87 -17.49 1.44 8.75
N TYR A 88 -18.74 1.52 9.20
CA TYR A 88 -19.18 1.23 10.56
C TYR A 88 -20.64 0.76 10.55
N LEU A 89 -21.04 -0.01 11.56
CA LEU A 89 -22.43 -0.39 11.81
C LEU A 89 -22.82 -0.01 13.24
N GLU A 90 -24.00 0.58 13.38
CA GLU A 90 -24.58 0.95 14.67
C GLU A 90 -25.26 -0.29 15.32
N GLY A 91 -25.08 -0.45 16.62
CA GLY A 91 -25.70 -1.53 17.39
C GLY A 91 -24.91 -2.85 17.40
N LEU A 92 -25.59 -3.94 17.72
CA LEU A 92 -24.99 -5.27 17.86
C LEU A 92 -25.37 -6.17 16.68
N PRO A 93 -24.47 -7.08 16.24
CA PRO A 93 -24.82 -8.10 15.27
C PRO A 93 -26.06 -8.90 15.73
N PRO A 94 -26.98 -9.26 14.80
CA PRO A 94 -28.13 -10.08 15.12
C PRO A 94 -27.72 -11.40 15.78
N ARG A 95 -28.40 -11.79 16.87
CA ARG A 95 -28.15 -13.04 17.63
C ARG A 95 -29.25 -14.08 17.45
N ASP A 96 -30.19 -13.81 16.57
CA ASP A 96 -31.33 -14.67 16.29
C ASP A 96 -31.65 -14.64 14.79
N LYS A 97 -32.47 -15.59 14.35
CA LYS A 97 -32.88 -15.75 12.95
C LYS A 97 -34.22 -15.07 12.63
N ARG A 98 -34.71 -14.15 13.47
CA ARG A 98 -35.98 -13.47 13.19
C ARG A 98 -35.81 -12.59 11.96
N ALA A 99 -36.85 -12.55 11.13
CA ALA A 99 -36.88 -11.70 9.96
C ALA A 99 -36.70 -10.23 10.34
N ARG A 100 -35.90 -9.51 9.54
CA ARG A 100 -35.66 -8.08 9.66
C ARG A 100 -36.29 -7.36 8.50
N ASN A 101 -36.78 -6.15 8.76
CA ASN A 101 -37.30 -5.28 7.72
C ASN A 101 -36.24 -4.26 7.29
N GLU A 102 -36.56 -3.45 6.28
CA GLU A 102 -35.67 -2.41 5.78
C GLU A 102 -35.28 -1.38 6.85
N GLN A 103 -36.20 -1.04 7.75
CA GLN A 103 -35.92 -0.09 8.84
C GLN A 103 -34.88 -0.62 9.82
N ASP A 104 -34.89 -1.93 10.11
CA ASP A 104 -33.85 -2.57 10.93
C ASP A 104 -32.46 -2.43 10.29
N LEU A 105 -32.38 -2.52 8.95
CA LEU A 105 -31.12 -2.33 8.20
C LEU A 105 -30.67 -0.87 8.22
N VAL A 106 -31.58 0.07 7.93
CA VAL A 106 -31.28 1.51 7.96
C VAL A 106 -30.82 1.96 9.34
N ASN A 107 -31.40 1.41 10.41
CA ASN A 107 -31.00 1.70 11.78
C ASN A 107 -29.62 1.14 12.15
N ALA A 108 -29.17 0.08 11.48
CA ALA A 108 -27.84 -0.50 11.66
C ALA A 108 -26.76 0.24 10.85
N LEU A 109 -27.14 1.02 9.83
CA LEU A 109 -26.21 1.85 9.07
C LEU A 109 -25.81 3.10 9.85
N ILE A 110 -24.71 3.71 9.43
CA ILE A 110 -24.22 4.97 9.98
C ILE A 110 -25.22 6.13 9.77
N SER A 111 -25.19 7.11 10.67
CA SER A 111 -26.02 8.32 10.56
C SER A 111 -25.69 9.14 9.30
N LYS A 112 -26.67 9.92 8.81
CA LYS A 112 -26.51 10.75 7.61
C LYS A 112 -25.29 11.68 7.66
N THR A 113 -25.01 12.27 8.82
CA THR A 113 -23.83 13.14 8.99
C THR A 113 -22.54 12.35 8.79
N ARG A 114 -22.44 11.15 9.38
CA ARG A 114 -21.27 10.27 9.21
C ARG A 114 -21.13 9.77 7.78
N VAL A 115 -22.23 9.54 7.06
CA VAL A 115 -22.18 9.24 5.61
C VAL A 115 -21.45 10.34 4.86
N LEU A 116 -21.77 11.61 5.14
CA LEU A 116 -21.11 12.74 4.48
C LEU A 116 -19.62 12.82 4.82
N ASP A 117 -19.25 12.57 6.09
CA ASP A 117 -17.85 12.56 6.51
C ASP A 117 -17.05 11.45 5.79
N VAL A 118 -17.61 10.24 5.71
CA VAL A 118 -17.00 9.10 5.03
C VAL A 118 -16.89 9.34 3.53
N ALA A 119 -17.95 9.83 2.89
CA ALA A 119 -17.94 10.13 1.46
C ALA A 119 -16.95 11.24 1.13
N PHE A 120 -16.85 12.27 1.98
CA PHE A 120 -15.85 13.32 1.83
C PHE A 120 -14.42 12.79 1.97
N LEU A 121 -14.14 11.98 3.00
CA LEU A 121 -12.83 11.38 3.19
C LEU A 121 -12.45 10.47 2.02
N ALA A 122 -13.38 9.63 1.57
CA ALA A 122 -13.18 8.72 0.44
C ALA A 122 -12.93 9.50 -0.86
N ASP A 123 -13.67 10.58 -1.12
CA ASP A 123 -13.43 11.47 -2.27
C ASP A 123 -12.03 12.09 -2.17
N PHE A 124 -11.70 12.68 -1.03
CA PHE A 124 -10.44 13.35 -0.81
C PHE A 124 -9.24 12.41 -1.03
N LEU A 125 -9.29 11.21 -0.44
CA LEU A 125 -8.24 10.20 -0.58
C LEU A 125 -8.19 9.61 -2.00
N SER A 126 -9.31 9.55 -2.72
CA SER A 126 -9.35 9.00 -4.08
C SER A 126 -8.82 9.95 -5.16
N ARG A 127 -8.61 11.23 -4.85
CA ARG A 127 -8.11 12.21 -5.83
C ARG A 127 -6.70 11.86 -6.29
N THR A 128 -6.52 11.79 -7.61
CA THR A 128 -5.21 11.56 -8.23
C THR A 128 -4.50 12.91 -8.45
N GLY A 129 -3.55 13.26 -7.58
CA GLY A 129 -2.69 14.45 -7.73
C GLY A 129 -1.26 14.12 -8.15
N LEU A 130 -0.99 12.92 -8.65
CA LEU A 130 0.37 12.39 -8.79
C LEU A 130 0.76 12.14 -10.25
N ASN A 131 2.06 12.21 -10.49
CA ASN A 131 2.69 11.78 -11.74
C ASN A 131 2.44 10.28 -11.98
N PRO A 132 2.16 9.85 -13.23
CA PRO A 132 1.90 8.45 -13.53
C PRO A 132 3.16 7.58 -13.31
N LEU A 133 2.96 6.28 -13.06
CA LEU A 133 4.08 5.35 -12.88
C LEU A 133 5.02 5.39 -14.09
N GLY A 134 6.32 5.57 -13.82
CA GLY A 134 7.36 5.67 -14.86
C GLY A 134 7.57 7.08 -15.40
N TYR A 135 6.82 8.07 -14.92
CA TYR A 135 7.17 9.47 -15.13
C TYR A 135 8.27 9.88 -14.16
N PHE A 136 9.46 10.11 -14.70
CA PHE A 136 10.60 10.67 -13.99
C PHE A 136 10.85 12.07 -14.54
N GLU A 137 10.77 13.09 -13.68
CA GLU A 137 11.09 14.46 -14.08
C GLU A 137 12.56 14.52 -14.49
N VAL A 138 12.82 14.86 -15.75
CA VAL A 138 14.18 15.05 -16.26
C VAL A 138 14.60 16.46 -15.83
N GLN A 139 15.51 16.53 -14.86
CA GLN A 139 16.21 17.77 -14.49
C GLN A 139 17.38 18.02 -15.44
#